data_AF-A0A0R3EBA2-F1
#
_entry.id   AF-A0A0R3EBA2-F1
#
_cell.length_a   1.000
_cell.length_b   1.000
_cell.length_c   1.000
_cell.angle_alpha   90.00
_cell.angle_beta   90.00
_cell.angle_gamma   90.00
#
_symmetry.space_group_name_H-M   'P 1'
#
loop_
_entity.id
_entity.type
_entity.pdbx_description
1 polymer ?
#
loop_
_entity_poly.entity_id
_entity_poly.type
_entity_poly.pdbx_seq_one_letter_code
_entity_poly.pdbx_strand_id
1 'polypeptide(L)'
;MTLVVAGSINGRGWIVSDTLISGGTITLRDREYQVKCLAAQDRRSLVAFAGNDAHNGLLAIEEAAAMPSGEDALRALQAVQAANPINDFLYMFLDEGTARLFKVSDRGHASETSAAYIGEQSAFEQFQGIRHATETDPVPLSLETFLFGTRAPSEIPSAVSSVTISMLRMFMQRAERDVGGWAVPYVLIPEGAYMCGYAHGVSDPIFDKIAPGTVVPHGTAEAGGYGLSVTEFGDLEGMVVYYRQMPGGLVLVRQERNYDVIRIDGAPNLFLAAARELLKQPVDIFFGEDMPTSLPDSITILRDESGQPAAAIARRGNNLSFSVLNLATAFKTSRRFDFGNEQKGPKSVTVQNVTLTLTDRNQVALQLVHDGKVVGESSLNASELDTIVAGLAQFRAALDQPVPSEPDQSGGSQELLVIDPAWRTTASPHSEIDGIVLRLRHVGLGWTSFLLPRHEAQALGQWLVDNAAGPATNE
;
A
#
# COMPACT_ATOMS: atom_id res chain seq x y z
N MET A 1 13.49 -2.91 -26.02
CA MET A 1 12.74 -1.66 -25.75
C MET A 1 12.43 -1.55 -24.27
N THR A 2 12.23 -0.33 -23.79
CA THR A 2 12.10 0.01 -22.36
C THR A 2 11.22 1.25 -22.21
N LEU A 3 10.53 1.40 -21.07
CA LEU A 3 9.98 2.68 -20.65
C LEU A 3 10.39 2.93 -19.19
N VAL A 4 11.01 4.09 -18.95
CA VAL A 4 11.23 4.60 -17.60
C VAL A 4 10.67 6.02 -17.52
N VAL A 5 9.89 6.29 -16.49
CA VAL A 5 9.30 7.60 -16.20
C VAL A 5 9.72 8.06 -14.81
N ALA A 6 10.00 9.34 -14.65
CA ALA A 6 10.43 9.92 -13.39
C ALA A 6 9.82 11.30 -13.16
N GLY A 7 9.77 11.70 -11.91
CA GLY A 7 9.42 13.07 -11.54
C GLY A 7 9.85 13.44 -10.12
N SER A 8 9.87 14.74 -9.84
CA SER A 8 10.09 15.31 -8.53
C SER A 8 8.98 16.30 -8.18
N ILE A 9 8.52 16.25 -6.93
CA ILE A 9 7.48 17.13 -6.38
C ILE A 9 7.80 17.39 -4.91
N ASN A 10 7.81 18.67 -4.51
CA ASN A 10 8.07 19.10 -3.14
C ASN A 10 9.37 18.50 -2.54
N GLY A 11 10.44 18.47 -3.34
CA GLY A 11 11.74 17.91 -2.95
C GLY A 11 11.78 16.40 -2.77
N ARG A 12 10.69 15.68 -3.07
CA ARG A 12 10.65 14.22 -3.14
C ARG A 12 10.67 13.80 -4.60
N GLY A 13 11.34 12.72 -4.91
CA GLY A 13 11.43 12.18 -6.26
C GLY A 13 10.95 10.75 -6.37
N TRP A 14 10.69 10.31 -7.59
CA TRP A 14 10.31 8.94 -7.90
C TRP A 14 10.75 8.55 -9.31
N ILE A 15 10.97 7.25 -9.50
CA ILE A 15 11.24 6.61 -10.80
C ILE A 15 10.38 5.35 -10.87
N VAL A 16 9.68 5.14 -11.99
CA VAL A 16 8.95 3.89 -12.29
C VAL A 16 9.48 3.34 -13.60
N SER A 17 9.91 2.08 -13.58
CA SER A 17 10.48 1.37 -14.73
C SER A 17 9.71 0.09 -15.06
N ASP A 18 9.71 -0.32 -16.32
CA ASP A 18 9.27 -1.66 -16.71
C ASP A 18 10.38 -2.69 -16.48
N THR A 19 10.06 -3.99 -16.49
CA THR A 19 11.06 -5.04 -16.32
C THR A 19 11.31 -5.88 -17.55
N LEU A 20 10.46 -5.81 -18.58
CA LEU A 20 10.59 -6.67 -19.75
C LEU A 20 11.86 -6.36 -20.54
N ILE A 21 12.64 -7.39 -20.85
CA ILE A 21 13.66 -7.31 -21.90
C ILE A 21 13.00 -7.74 -23.20
N SER A 22 12.94 -6.83 -24.17
CA SER A 22 12.39 -7.09 -25.51
C SER A 22 13.44 -6.87 -26.60
N GLY A 23 13.49 -7.79 -27.57
CA GLY A 23 14.45 -7.80 -28.68
C GLY A 23 15.09 -9.18 -28.89
N GLY A 24 15.79 -9.36 -30.00
CA GLY A 24 16.48 -10.62 -30.34
C GLY A 24 15.57 -11.74 -30.84
N THR A 25 16.06 -12.99 -30.78
CA THR A 25 15.32 -14.21 -31.16
C THR A 25 14.41 -14.74 -30.05
N ILE A 26 14.21 -13.96 -28.98
CA ILE A 26 13.43 -14.38 -27.82
C ILE A 26 11.97 -14.53 -28.23
N THR A 27 11.43 -15.75 -28.08
CA THR A 27 10.02 -16.00 -28.36
C THR A 27 9.15 -15.39 -27.26
N LEU A 28 7.91 -15.04 -27.57
CA LEU A 28 6.96 -14.46 -26.61
C LEU A 28 6.77 -15.28 -25.32
N ARG A 29 7.16 -16.57 -25.30
CA ARG A 29 7.03 -17.47 -24.14
C ARG A 29 8.21 -17.40 -23.16
N ASP A 30 9.39 -16.97 -23.62
CA ASP A 30 10.63 -17.00 -22.83
C ASP A 30 11.07 -15.58 -22.45
N ARG A 31 10.15 -14.79 -21.90
CA ARG A 31 10.43 -13.40 -21.54
C ARG A 31 11.43 -13.34 -20.39
N GLU A 32 12.49 -12.59 -20.60
CA GLU A 32 13.44 -12.23 -19.54
C GLU A 32 12.98 -10.93 -18.85
N TYR A 33 13.26 -10.86 -17.55
CA TYR A 33 12.91 -9.73 -16.71
C TYR A 33 14.17 -9.16 -16.07
N GLN A 34 14.30 -7.84 -16.08
CA GLN A 34 15.43 -7.13 -15.49
C GLN A 34 14.94 -5.85 -14.84
N VAL A 35 15.41 -5.58 -13.63
CA VAL A 35 15.15 -4.31 -12.95
C VAL A 35 16.01 -3.24 -13.60
N LYS A 36 15.38 -2.16 -14.08
CA LYS A 36 16.04 -1.09 -14.84
C LYS A 36 16.29 0.18 -14.03
N CYS A 37 16.01 0.15 -12.72
CA CYS A 37 16.24 1.23 -11.78
C CYS A 37 16.88 0.67 -10.50
N LEU A 38 17.97 1.27 -10.05
CA LEU A 38 18.68 0.91 -8.83
C LEU A 38 18.75 2.09 -7.88
N ALA A 39 18.68 1.80 -6.58
CA ALA A 39 19.11 2.72 -5.56
C ALA A 39 20.61 2.56 -5.31
N ALA A 40 21.29 3.68 -5.08
CA ALA A 40 22.69 3.68 -4.64
C ALA A 40 22.85 3.05 -3.26
N GLN A 41 24.06 2.58 -2.95
CA GLN A 41 24.36 1.92 -1.67
C GLN A 41 24.12 2.83 -0.46
N ASP A 42 24.39 4.13 -0.59
CA ASP A 42 24.11 5.14 0.43
C ASP A 42 22.62 5.53 0.52
N ARG A 43 21.79 4.98 -0.38
CA ARG A 43 20.36 5.27 -0.55
C ARG A 43 20.05 6.73 -0.86
N ARG A 44 21.03 7.54 -1.25
CA ARG A 44 20.83 8.98 -1.53
C ARG A 44 20.61 9.29 -3.00
N SER A 45 20.59 8.27 -3.86
CA SER A 45 20.25 8.41 -5.27
C SER A 45 19.53 7.21 -5.85
N LEU A 46 18.84 7.47 -6.96
CA LEU A 46 18.23 6.50 -7.86
C LEU A 46 18.84 6.68 -9.24
N VAL A 47 19.12 5.58 -9.93
CA VAL A 47 19.66 5.57 -11.28
C VAL A 47 18.92 4.55 -12.13
N ALA A 48 18.48 4.94 -13.31
CA ALA A 48 17.77 4.09 -14.23
C ALA A 48 18.26 4.26 -15.67
N PHE A 49 18.08 3.22 -16.50
CA PHE A 49 18.45 3.25 -17.91
C PHE A 49 17.31 2.82 -18.83
N ALA A 50 17.42 3.23 -20.09
CA ALA A 50 16.61 2.73 -21.19
C ALA A 50 17.43 2.79 -22.48
N GLY A 51 17.25 1.80 -23.36
CA GLY A 51 17.94 1.77 -24.64
C GLY A 51 17.95 0.37 -25.25
N ASN A 52 18.73 0.22 -26.32
CA ASN A 52 18.79 -1.04 -27.08
C ASN A 52 19.88 -2.01 -26.61
N ASP A 53 20.68 -1.61 -25.62
CA ASP A 53 21.75 -2.43 -25.06
C ASP A 53 21.58 -2.58 -23.55
N ALA A 54 20.72 -3.54 -23.18
CA ALA A 54 20.35 -3.78 -21.79
C ALA A 54 21.54 -4.19 -20.91
N HIS A 55 22.53 -4.87 -21.48
CA HIS A 55 23.72 -5.30 -20.75
C HIS A 55 24.60 -4.11 -20.36
N ASN A 56 24.97 -3.26 -21.34
CA ASN A 56 25.76 -2.07 -21.04
C ASN A 56 24.98 -1.03 -20.24
N GLY A 57 23.65 -0.96 -20.42
CA GLY A 57 22.77 -0.11 -19.63
C GLY A 57 22.77 -0.50 -18.15
N LEU A 58 22.63 -1.80 -17.86
CA LEU A 58 22.70 -2.31 -16.49
C LEU A 58 24.07 -2.04 -15.85
N LEU A 59 25.16 -2.38 -16.53
CA LEU A 59 26.52 -2.17 -16.00
C LEU A 59 26.78 -0.70 -15.64
N ALA A 60 26.33 0.22 -16.48
CA ALA A 60 26.49 1.66 -16.26
C ALA A 60 25.74 2.14 -15.00
N ILE A 61 24.51 1.67 -14.79
CA ILE A 61 23.75 2.08 -13.61
C ILE A 61 24.23 1.40 -12.33
N GLU A 62 24.82 0.21 -12.41
CA GLU A 62 25.47 -0.46 -11.28
C GLU A 62 26.73 0.27 -10.83
N GLU A 63 27.57 0.67 -11.79
CA GLU A 63 28.76 1.47 -11.51
C GLU A 63 28.37 2.81 -10.87
N ALA A 64 27.37 3.50 -11.43
CA ALA A 64 26.86 4.75 -10.87
C ALA A 64 26.22 4.56 -9.48
N ALA A 65 25.48 3.47 -9.24
CA ALA A 65 24.89 3.16 -7.94
C ALA A 65 25.92 2.76 -6.86
N ALA A 66 27.12 2.32 -7.28
CA ALA A 66 28.25 2.02 -6.39
C ALA A 66 29.08 3.28 -6.05
N MET A 67 28.93 4.36 -6.80
CA MET A 67 29.57 5.65 -6.52
C MET A 67 28.82 6.39 -5.39
N PRO A 68 29.50 7.28 -4.65
CA PRO A 68 28.82 8.23 -3.76
C PRO A 68 27.79 9.05 -4.52
N SER A 69 26.59 9.20 -3.95
CA SER A 69 25.52 9.97 -4.60
C SER A 69 25.93 11.42 -4.82
N GLY A 70 25.76 11.93 -6.05
CA GLY A 70 26.07 13.31 -6.42
C GLY A 70 26.64 13.46 -7.83
N GLU A 71 27.37 14.57 -8.04
CA GLU A 71 27.86 15.00 -9.35
C GLU A 71 28.91 14.07 -9.98
N ASP A 72 29.64 13.28 -9.19
CA ASP A 72 30.60 12.30 -9.73
C ASP A 72 29.90 11.15 -10.47
N ALA A 73 28.83 10.61 -9.88
CA ALA A 73 28.01 9.58 -10.53
C ALA A 73 27.31 10.12 -11.78
N LEU A 74 26.81 11.37 -11.74
CA LEU A 74 26.25 12.04 -12.91
C LEU A 74 27.28 12.15 -14.03
N ARG A 75 28.50 12.61 -13.74
CA ARG A 75 29.60 12.71 -14.72
C ARG A 75 30.00 11.36 -15.30
N ALA A 76 29.98 10.30 -14.50
CA ALA A 76 30.24 8.94 -14.98
C ALA A 76 29.17 8.51 -16.01
N LEU A 77 27.89 8.72 -15.72
CA LEU A 77 26.79 8.44 -16.65
C LEU A 77 26.90 9.27 -17.94
N GLN A 78 27.26 10.56 -17.84
CA GLN A 78 27.52 11.41 -19.01
C GLN A 78 28.64 10.86 -19.89
N ALA A 79 29.74 10.41 -19.28
CA ALA A 79 30.87 9.82 -20.00
C ALA A 79 30.48 8.52 -20.72
N VAL A 80 29.75 7.63 -20.04
CA VAL A 80 29.24 6.39 -20.63
C VAL A 80 28.30 6.69 -21.82
N GLN A 81 27.35 7.62 -21.65
CA GLN A 81 26.40 7.99 -22.70
C GLN A 81 27.11 8.63 -23.91
N ALA A 82 28.09 9.51 -23.66
CA ALA A 82 28.87 10.14 -24.72
C ALA A 82 29.69 9.11 -25.53
N ALA A 83 30.24 8.09 -24.86
CA ALA A 83 31.00 7.02 -25.50
C ALA A 83 30.09 6.03 -26.26
N ASN A 84 28.90 5.76 -25.71
CA ASN A 84 27.93 4.83 -26.28
C ASN A 84 26.50 5.39 -26.20
N PRO A 85 26.05 6.21 -27.18
CA PRO A 85 24.76 6.90 -27.15
C PRO A 85 23.57 5.98 -27.51
N ILE A 86 23.65 4.71 -27.12
CA ILE A 86 22.61 3.69 -27.32
C ILE A 86 21.65 3.63 -26.13
N ASN A 87 22.13 3.99 -24.94
CA ASN A 87 21.35 4.00 -23.71
C ASN A 87 21.24 5.42 -23.18
N ASP A 88 20.05 5.83 -22.77
CA ASP A 88 19.83 7.05 -22.01
C ASP A 88 19.66 6.71 -20.52
N PHE A 89 19.90 7.71 -19.66
CA PHE A 89 19.83 7.52 -18.22
C PHE A 89 18.94 8.57 -17.55
N LEU A 90 18.28 8.15 -16.48
CA LEU A 90 17.68 9.04 -15.50
C LEU A 90 18.47 8.88 -14.20
N TYR A 91 18.98 9.99 -13.69
CA TYR A 91 19.72 10.02 -12.43
C TYR A 91 19.08 11.02 -11.48
N MET A 92 18.84 10.61 -10.25
CA MET A 92 18.21 11.45 -9.25
C MET A 92 18.95 11.31 -7.93
N PHE A 93 19.34 12.41 -7.29
CA PHE A 93 20.01 12.38 -5.99
C PHE A 93 19.53 13.47 -5.04
N LEU A 94 19.77 13.26 -3.74
CA LEU A 94 19.44 14.21 -2.68
C LEU A 94 20.53 15.26 -2.52
N ASP A 95 20.24 16.48 -2.92
CA ASP A 95 21.05 17.68 -2.70
C ASP A 95 20.41 18.54 -1.63
N GLU A 96 21.10 18.73 -0.50
CA GLU A 96 20.55 19.41 0.69
C GLU A 96 19.15 18.90 1.13
N GLY A 97 18.89 17.60 0.94
CA GLY A 97 17.62 16.95 1.28
C GLY A 97 16.52 17.09 0.21
N THR A 98 16.81 17.73 -0.91
CA THR A 98 15.90 17.90 -2.04
C THR A 98 16.31 16.97 -3.20
N ALA A 99 15.37 16.20 -3.72
CA ALA A 99 15.62 15.35 -4.88
C ALA A 99 15.77 16.19 -6.16
N ARG A 100 16.95 16.12 -6.79
CA ARG A 100 17.24 16.71 -8.12
C ARG A 100 17.26 15.61 -9.16
N LEU A 101 16.53 15.80 -10.26
CA LEU A 101 16.38 14.81 -11.34
C LEU A 101 17.08 15.30 -12.60
N PHE A 102 17.93 14.45 -13.16
CA PHE A 102 18.68 14.68 -14.38
C PHE A 102 18.33 13.62 -15.42
N LYS A 103 18.12 14.08 -16.66
CA LYS A 103 18.12 13.23 -17.84
C LYS A 103 19.49 13.33 -18.52
N VAL A 104 20.13 12.20 -18.77
CA VAL A 104 21.39 12.11 -19.52
C VAL A 104 21.08 11.50 -20.88
N SER A 105 21.16 12.31 -21.93
CA SER A 105 20.92 11.91 -23.32
C SER A 105 21.84 12.70 -24.27
N ASP A 106 21.64 12.58 -25.58
CA ASP A 106 22.20 13.50 -26.58
C ASP A 106 23.73 13.69 -26.52
N ARG A 107 24.47 12.57 -26.40
CA ARG A 107 25.95 12.49 -26.33
C ARG A 107 26.54 13.08 -25.04
N GLY A 108 25.99 12.66 -23.91
CA GLY A 108 26.45 12.98 -22.56
C GLY A 108 25.90 14.29 -22.02
N HIS A 109 24.91 14.89 -22.69
CA HIS A 109 24.25 16.07 -22.17
C HIS A 109 23.36 15.69 -20.99
N ALA A 110 23.61 16.31 -19.84
CA ALA A 110 22.76 16.18 -18.66
C ALA A 110 21.89 17.44 -18.53
N SER A 111 20.57 17.25 -18.49
CA SER A 111 19.59 18.31 -18.26
C SER A 111 18.82 18.06 -16.96
N GLU A 112 18.85 19.02 -16.04
CA GLU A 112 18.00 18.99 -14.84
C GLU A 112 16.53 19.28 -15.21
N THR A 113 15.60 18.51 -14.66
CA THR A 113 14.17 18.61 -14.94
C THR A 113 13.32 18.13 -13.76
N SER A 114 12.07 18.59 -13.67
CA SER A 114 11.11 18.10 -12.66
C SER A 114 10.36 16.84 -13.09
N ALA A 115 10.36 16.51 -14.39
CA ALA A 115 9.76 15.31 -14.94
C ALA A 115 10.48 14.88 -16.21
N ALA A 116 10.65 13.57 -16.39
CA ALA A 116 11.33 13.01 -17.55
C ALA A 116 10.81 11.62 -17.90
N TYR A 117 11.06 11.23 -19.14
CA TYR A 117 11.04 9.84 -19.56
C TYR A 117 12.24 9.53 -20.47
N ILE A 118 12.60 8.25 -20.50
CA ILE A 118 13.56 7.67 -21.42
C ILE A 118 13.01 6.34 -21.96
N GLY A 119 13.46 5.93 -23.14
CA GLY A 119 13.02 4.71 -23.81
C GLY A 119 12.03 4.95 -24.95
N GLU A 120 11.09 4.03 -25.13
CA GLU A 120 10.21 3.96 -26.30
C GLU A 120 9.17 5.09 -26.31
N GLN A 121 9.28 6.00 -27.29
CA GLN A 121 8.41 7.18 -27.40
C GLN A 121 6.94 6.79 -27.59
N SER A 122 6.66 5.81 -28.45
CA SER A 122 5.27 5.38 -28.69
C SER A 122 4.61 4.80 -27.44
N ALA A 123 5.37 4.12 -26.59
CA ALA A 123 4.91 3.65 -25.29
C ALA A 123 4.64 4.82 -24.33
N PHE A 124 5.53 5.82 -24.29
CA PHE A 124 5.31 7.00 -23.45
C PHE A 124 4.05 7.79 -23.86
N GLU A 125 3.81 7.97 -25.15
CA GLU A 125 2.60 8.65 -25.66
C GLU A 125 1.32 7.91 -25.25
N GLN A 126 1.31 6.57 -25.37
CA GLN A 126 0.20 5.74 -24.90
C GLN A 126 0.02 5.84 -23.38
N PHE A 127 1.12 5.79 -22.62
CA PHE A 127 1.11 5.98 -21.17
C PHE A 127 0.51 7.34 -20.77
N GLN A 128 0.88 8.43 -21.45
CA GLN A 128 0.32 9.76 -21.20
C GLN A 128 -1.18 9.81 -21.52
N GLY A 129 -1.60 9.18 -22.62
CA GLY A 129 -3.01 9.05 -22.97
C GLY A 129 -3.82 8.36 -21.86
N ILE A 130 -3.33 7.24 -21.34
CA ILE A 130 -3.96 6.50 -20.22
C ILE A 130 -3.99 7.34 -18.94
N ARG A 131 -2.86 8.00 -18.61
CA ARG A 131 -2.72 8.80 -17.39
C ARG A 131 -3.68 10.00 -17.34
N HIS A 132 -3.93 10.61 -18.49
CA HIS A 132 -4.76 11.81 -18.61
C HIS A 132 -6.21 11.54 -19.04
N ALA A 133 -6.58 10.28 -19.31
CA ALA A 133 -7.95 9.91 -19.63
C ALA A 133 -8.91 10.19 -18.47
N THR A 134 -10.02 10.88 -18.75
CA THR A 134 -11.02 11.28 -17.74
C THR A 134 -11.95 10.12 -17.32
N GLU A 135 -12.13 9.11 -18.17
CA GLU A 135 -12.96 7.89 -17.99
C GLU A 135 -12.33 6.77 -18.87
N THR A 136 -12.47 5.45 -18.67
CA THR A 136 -13.39 4.58 -17.91
C THR A 136 -12.57 3.41 -17.33
N ASP A 137 -13.11 2.73 -16.32
CA ASP A 137 -12.55 1.47 -15.80
C ASP A 137 -12.39 0.46 -16.95
N PRO A 138 -11.18 -0.11 -17.20
CA PRO A 138 -10.96 -1.02 -18.32
C PRO A 138 -11.80 -2.30 -18.22
N VAL A 139 -12.37 -2.61 -17.05
CA VAL A 139 -13.16 -3.81 -16.82
C VAL A 139 -14.51 -3.42 -16.20
N PRO A 140 -15.53 -3.08 -17.01
CA PRO A 140 -16.85 -2.74 -16.49
C PRO A 140 -17.40 -3.87 -15.62
N LEU A 141 -18.11 -3.50 -14.55
CA LEU A 141 -18.69 -4.43 -13.56
C LEU A 141 -17.67 -5.24 -12.73
N SER A 142 -16.40 -4.82 -12.72
CA SER A 142 -15.35 -5.42 -11.88
C SER A 142 -14.85 -4.45 -10.83
N LEU A 143 -14.39 -4.97 -9.69
CA LEU A 143 -13.73 -4.20 -8.64
C LEU A 143 -12.23 -4.16 -8.91
N GLU A 144 -11.70 -3.00 -9.28
CA GLU A 144 -10.27 -2.74 -9.32
C GLU A 144 -9.78 -2.27 -7.94
N THR A 145 -8.80 -2.97 -7.38
CA THR A 145 -8.14 -2.62 -6.12
C THR A 145 -6.65 -2.43 -6.38
N PHE A 146 -6.12 -1.27 -6.00
CA PHE A 146 -4.69 -1.00 -6.03
C PHE A 146 -4.21 -0.59 -4.64
N LEU A 147 -3.33 -1.40 -4.06
CA LEU A 147 -2.73 -1.17 -2.75
C LEU A 147 -1.26 -0.86 -2.94
N PHE A 148 -0.76 0.14 -2.25
CA PHE A 148 0.65 0.54 -2.30
C PHE A 148 1.24 0.40 -0.90
N GLY A 149 2.38 -0.27 -0.79
CA GLY A 149 3.11 -0.51 0.46
C GLY A 149 4.58 -0.13 0.33
N THR A 150 5.19 0.31 1.43
CA THR A 150 6.60 0.73 1.42
C THR A 150 7.20 0.60 2.80
N ARG A 151 8.53 0.55 2.86
CA ARG A 151 9.29 0.70 4.11
C ARG A 151 9.68 2.16 4.38
N ALA A 152 9.35 3.07 3.47
CA ALA A 152 9.65 4.48 3.64
C ALA A 152 8.95 5.03 4.89
N PRO A 153 9.66 5.78 5.76
CA PRO A 153 9.08 6.34 6.98
C PRO A 153 8.11 7.50 6.72
N SER A 154 8.01 7.97 5.47
CA SER A 154 7.22 9.13 5.09
C SER A 154 6.22 8.84 3.98
N GLU A 155 5.35 9.81 3.75
CA GLU A 155 4.32 9.70 2.74
C GLU A 155 4.91 9.70 1.32
N ILE A 156 4.87 8.55 0.63
CA ILE A 156 4.97 8.43 -0.83
C ILE A 156 4.02 9.38 -1.55
N PRO A 157 4.50 10.14 -2.55
CA PRO A 157 3.66 10.95 -3.41
C PRO A 157 2.58 10.13 -4.13
N SER A 158 1.33 10.60 -4.10
CA SER A 158 0.20 9.96 -4.81
C SER A 158 0.44 9.79 -6.32
N ALA A 159 1.29 10.63 -6.91
CA ALA A 159 1.74 10.53 -8.29
C ALA A 159 2.36 9.16 -8.62
N VAL A 160 3.06 8.53 -7.68
CA VAL A 160 3.71 7.23 -7.89
C VAL A 160 2.67 6.13 -8.14
N SER A 161 1.59 6.10 -7.35
CA SER A 161 0.50 5.16 -7.54
C SER A 161 -0.19 5.36 -8.90
N SER A 162 -0.51 6.60 -9.24
CA SER A 162 -1.13 6.94 -10.53
C SER A 162 -0.26 6.53 -11.73
N VAL A 163 1.05 6.76 -11.65
CA VAL A 163 2.01 6.35 -12.69
C VAL A 163 2.10 4.83 -12.78
N THR A 164 2.21 4.14 -11.65
CA THR A 164 2.30 2.68 -11.60
C THR A 164 1.07 2.02 -12.22
N ILE A 165 -0.14 2.47 -11.85
CA ILE A 165 -1.40 1.99 -12.42
C ILE A 165 -1.45 2.25 -13.93
N SER A 166 -1.10 3.46 -14.36
CA SER A 166 -1.12 3.82 -15.78
C SER A 166 -0.17 2.95 -16.61
N MET A 167 0.99 2.64 -16.06
CA MET A 167 1.99 1.77 -16.68
C MET A 167 1.51 0.32 -16.78
N LEU A 168 0.91 -0.23 -15.71
CA LEU A 168 0.30 -1.57 -15.72
C LEU A 168 -0.84 -1.67 -16.74
N ARG A 169 -1.72 -0.66 -16.80
CA ARG A 169 -2.78 -0.57 -17.81
C ARG A 169 -2.23 -0.51 -19.22
N MET A 170 -1.17 0.27 -19.44
CA MET A 170 -0.47 0.33 -20.73
C MET A 170 0.05 -1.06 -21.12
N PHE A 171 0.69 -1.80 -20.21
CA PHE A 171 1.21 -3.14 -20.50
C PHE A 171 0.11 -4.12 -20.97
N MET A 172 -1.10 -3.98 -20.43
CA MET A 172 -2.25 -4.80 -20.83
C MET A 172 -2.81 -4.39 -22.20
N GLN A 173 -2.82 -3.10 -22.51
CA GLN A 173 -3.42 -2.56 -23.74
C GLN A 173 -2.47 -2.56 -24.94
N ARG A 174 -1.15 -2.57 -24.70
CA ARG A 174 -0.14 -2.42 -25.75
C ARG A 174 0.03 -3.70 -26.57
N ALA A 175 -0.19 -3.60 -27.88
CA ALA A 175 -0.16 -4.75 -28.80
C ALA A 175 1.28 -5.17 -29.16
N GLU A 176 2.18 -4.20 -29.22
CA GLU A 176 3.59 -4.35 -29.62
C GLU A 176 4.37 -5.21 -28.63
N ARG A 177 3.96 -5.22 -27.35
CA ARG A 177 4.55 -6.02 -26.26
C ARG A 177 6.07 -5.83 -26.13
N ASP A 178 6.56 -4.68 -26.54
CA ASP A 178 7.95 -4.25 -26.50
C ASP A 178 8.32 -3.61 -25.14
N VAL A 179 7.34 -3.09 -24.41
CA VAL A 179 7.46 -2.65 -23.01
C VAL A 179 6.49 -3.47 -22.16
N GLY A 180 6.90 -3.91 -20.97
CA GLY A 180 6.01 -4.70 -20.13
C GLY A 180 6.65 -5.34 -18.90
N GLY A 181 6.08 -6.47 -18.50
CA GLY A 181 6.45 -7.15 -17.27
C GLY A 181 5.80 -6.47 -16.08
N TRP A 182 6.63 -6.01 -15.16
CA TRP A 182 6.19 -5.44 -13.88
C TRP A 182 6.63 -3.99 -13.82
N ALA A 183 5.76 -3.11 -13.35
CA ALA A 183 6.17 -1.75 -13.01
C ALA A 183 6.95 -1.83 -11.69
N VAL A 184 8.14 -1.24 -11.63
CA VAL A 184 8.98 -1.20 -10.42
C VAL A 184 9.14 0.25 -9.98
N PRO A 185 8.34 0.70 -9.01
CA PRO A 185 8.40 2.06 -8.50
C PRO A 185 9.42 2.20 -7.37
N TYR A 186 10.32 3.17 -7.51
CA TYR A 186 11.19 3.68 -6.47
C TYR A 186 10.80 5.10 -6.09
N VAL A 187 10.97 5.44 -4.82
CA VAL A 187 10.90 6.81 -4.31
C VAL A 187 12.23 7.22 -3.71
N LEU A 188 12.56 8.50 -3.84
CA LEU A 188 13.68 9.16 -3.19
C LEU A 188 13.15 10.29 -2.33
N ILE A 189 13.24 10.09 -1.01
CA ILE A 189 12.80 11.03 0.03
C ILE A 189 14.01 11.43 0.87
N PRO A 190 13.94 12.47 1.73
CA PRO A 190 15.09 12.89 2.53
C PRO A 190 15.76 11.77 3.34
N GLU A 191 14.98 10.76 3.75
CA GLU A 191 15.45 9.58 4.49
C GLU A 191 16.09 8.50 3.60
N GLY A 192 16.08 8.68 2.29
CA GLY A 192 16.74 7.83 1.30
C GLY A 192 15.80 7.25 0.23
N ALA A 193 16.35 6.27 -0.49
CA ALA A 193 15.70 5.54 -1.56
C ALA A 193 14.96 4.30 -1.03
N TYR A 194 13.74 4.09 -1.51
CA TYR A 194 12.89 2.96 -1.12
C TYR A 194 12.18 2.39 -2.35
N MET A 195 12.23 1.08 -2.54
CA MET A 195 11.32 0.41 -3.45
C MET A 195 9.92 0.44 -2.84
N CYS A 196 8.90 0.63 -3.68
CA CYS A 196 7.52 0.55 -3.23
C CYS A 196 6.88 -0.73 -3.75
N GLY A 197 6.44 -1.58 -2.81
CA GLY A 197 5.62 -2.73 -3.14
C GLY A 197 4.19 -2.31 -3.47
N TYR A 198 3.47 -3.16 -4.19
CA TYR A 198 2.06 -2.96 -4.47
C TYR A 198 1.31 -4.26 -4.69
N ALA A 199 0.00 -4.16 -4.55
CA ALA A 199 -0.98 -5.17 -4.93
C ALA A 199 -1.91 -4.55 -5.98
N HIS A 200 -2.10 -5.20 -7.11
CA HIS A 200 -3.10 -4.83 -8.10
C HIS A 200 -4.03 -6.01 -8.33
N GLY A 201 -5.27 -5.87 -7.86
CA GLY A 201 -6.32 -6.86 -8.04
C GLY A 201 -7.43 -6.32 -8.92
N VAL A 202 -7.97 -7.15 -9.79
CA VAL A 202 -9.21 -6.90 -10.52
C VAL A 202 -10.10 -8.11 -10.30
N SER A 203 -11.32 -7.90 -9.79
CA SER A 203 -12.27 -9.00 -9.65
C SER A 203 -12.76 -9.47 -11.03
N ASP A 204 -13.46 -10.61 -11.07
CA ASP A 204 -14.28 -10.92 -12.22
C ASP A 204 -15.44 -9.91 -12.34
N PRO A 205 -16.13 -9.82 -13.50
CA PRO A 205 -17.36 -9.05 -13.64
C PRO A 205 -18.47 -9.68 -12.81
N ILE A 206 -18.62 -9.21 -11.56
CA ILE A 206 -19.46 -9.82 -10.53
C ILE A 206 -20.50 -8.88 -9.94
N PHE A 207 -20.45 -7.56 -10.22
CA PHE A 207 -21.31 -6.61 -9.52
C PHE A 207 -22.82 -6.82 -9.74
N ASP A 208 -23.21 -7.48 -10.82
CA ASP A 208 -24.58 -7.92 -11.11
C ASP A 208 -24.91 -9.33 -10.56
N LYS A 209 -23.94 -10.01 -9.95
CA LYS A 209 -24.00 -11.43 -9.58
C LYS A 209 -23.78 -11.71 -8.09
N ILE A 210 -23.32 -10.73 -7.30
CA ILE A 210 -23.08 -10.91 -5.87
C ILE A 210 -24.03 -10.08 -5.01
N ALA A 211 -24.46 -10.65 -3.88
CA ALA A 211 -25.27 -9.92 -2.91
C ALA A 211 -24.41 -8.88 -2.14
N PRO A 212 -24.98 -7.78 -1.65
CA PRO A 212 -24.29 -6.86 -0.74
C PRO A 212 -23.64 -7.59 0.43
N GLY A 213 -22.43 -7.17 0.83
CA GLY A 213 -21.66 -7.79 1.91
C GLY A 213 -20.87 -9.05 1.51
N THR A 214 -21.04 -9.57 0.29
CA THR A 214 -20.27 -10.71 -0.21
C THR A 214 -18.78 -10.35 -0.32
N VAL A 215 -17.91 -11.28 0.08
CA VAL A 215 -16.46 -11.17 -0.12
C VAL A 215 -16.17 -11.26 -1.62
N VAL A 216 -15.51 -10.24 -2.16
CA VAL A 216 -15.16 -10.20 -3.58
C VAL A 216 -13.91 -11.06 -3.81
N PRO A 217 -13.97 -12.13 -4.62
CA PRO A 217 -12.77 -12.91 -4.93
C PRO A 217 -11.81 -12.08 -5.80
N HIS A 218 -10.52 -12.41 -5.76
CA HIS A 218 -9.48 -11.78 -6.58
C HIS A 218 -9.52 -12.20 -8.07
N GLY A 219 -10.73 -12.44 -8.59
CA GLY A 219 -11.01 -12.85 -9.96
C GLY A 219 -10.46 -14.23 -10.33
N THR A 220 -10.69 -14.63 -11.57
CA THR A 220 -10.16 -15.83 -12.21
C THR A 220 -9.63 -15.49 -13.59
N ALA A 221 -8.67 -16.28 -14.09
CA ALA A 221 -8.14 -16.10 -15.44
C ALA A 221 -9.23 -16.15 -16.50
N GLU A 222 -10.15 -17.09 -16.30
CA GLU A 222 -11.23 -17.42 -17.21
C GLU A 222 -12.27 -16.30 -17.31
N ALA A 223 -12.54 -15.60 -16.21
CA ALA A 223 -13.52 -14.52 -16.18
C ALA A 223 -12.90 -13.11 -16.20
N GLY A 224 -11.58 -13.01 -16.41
CA GLY A 224 -10.88 -11.76 -16.71
C GLY A 224 -10.35 -10.99 -15.50
N GLY A 225 -10.56 -11.49 -14.29
CA GLY A 225 -9.97 -10.91 -13.09
C GLY A 225 -8.54 -11.42 -12.82
N TYR A 226 -7.80 -10.73 -11.97
CA TYR A 226 -6.42 -11.08 -11.65
C TYR A 226 -5.97 -10.51 -10.30
N GLY A 227 -4.83 -11.02 -9.79
CA GLY A 227 -4.13 -10.46 -8.63
C GLY A 227 -2.62 -10.47 -8.87
N LEU A 228 -1.99 -9.30 -8.79
CA LEU A 228 -0.56 -9.07 -8.99
C LEU A 228 0.05 -8.42 -7.75
N SER A 229 0.93 -9.14 -7.06
CA SER A 229 1.68 -8.65 -5.90
C SER A 229 3.13 -8.44 -6.29
N VAL A 230 3.69 -7.26 -6.01
CA VAL A 230 5.12 -6.96 -6.12
C VAL A 230 5.59 -6.45 -4.77
N THR A 231 6.54 -7.13 -4.13
CA THR A 231 7.00 -6.81 -2.77
C THR A 231 8.52 -6.85 -2.69
N GLU A 232 9.13 -5.90 -1.98
CA GLU A 232 10.55 -5.93 -1.67
C GLU A 232 10.83 -6.91 -0.52
N PHE A 233 11.89 -7.70 -0.62
CA PHE A 233 12.45 -8.46 0.50
C PHE A 233 13.84 -7.90 0.82
N GLY A 234 14.18 -7.80 2.10
CA GLY A 234 15.38 -7.07 2.52
C GLY A 234 15.39 -5.60 2.12
N ASP A 235 16.42 -4.87 2.56
CA ASP A 235 16.65 -3.50 2.08
C ASP A 235 17.62 -3.60 0.90
N LEU A 236 17.15 -3.27 -0.30
CA LEU A 236 17.94 -3.39 -1.53
C LEU A 236 18.34 -4.82 -1.93
N GLU A 237 17.77 -5.87 -1.31
CA GLU A 237 18.14 -7.27 -1.60
C GLU A 237 17.36 -7.87 -2.77
N GLY A 238 16.20 -7.30 -3.11
CA GLY A 238 15.44 -7.72 -4.28
C GLY A 238 13.94 -7.65 -4.12
N MET A 239 13.22 -8.36 -4.98
CA MET A 239 11.76 -8.35 -4.96
C MET A 239 11.13 -9.69 -5.29
N VAL A 240 9.95 -9.92 -4.72
CA VAL A 240 9.07 -11.04 -5.02
C VAL A 240 7.91 -10.52 -5.86
N VAL A 241 7.62 -11.23 -6.95
CA VAL A 241 6.47 -10.98 -7.80
C VAL A 241 5.59 -12.21 -7.81
N TYR A 242 4.34 -12.07 -7.42
CA TYR A 242 3.35 -13.14 -7.51
C TYR A 242 2.20 -12.68 -8.39
N TYR A 243 1.92 -13.43 -9.45
CA TYR A 243 0.84 -13.12 -10.37
C TYR A 243 -0.08 -14.33 -10.49
N ARG A 244 -1.33 -14.19 -10.03
CA ARG A 244 -2.29 -15.30 -9.97
C ARG A 244 -2.62 -15.90 -11.35
N GLN A 245 -2.37 -15.15 -12.41
CA GLN A 245 -2.55 -15.57 -13.80
C GLN A 245 -1.37 -16.40 -14.34
N MET A 246 -0.28 -16.52 -13.57
CA MET A 246 0.84 -17.40 -13.87
C MET A 246 0.76 -18.66 -13.00
N PRO A 247 1.40 -19.77 -13.40
CA PRO A 247 1.50 -20.99 -12.59
C PRO A 247 2.24 -20.83 -11.24
N GLY A 248 2.56 -19.60 -10.81
CA GLY A 248 3.33 -19.26 -9.63
C GLY A 248 3.83 -17.83 -9.69
N GLY A 249 5.07 -17.59 -9.26
CA GLY A 249 5.68 -16.27 -9.23
C GLY A 249 7.17 -16.27 -9.54
N LEU A 250 7.77 -15.10 -9.37
CA LEU A 250 9.19 -14.82 -9.58
C LEU A 250 9.79 -14.27 -8.29
N VAL A 251 11.01 -14.70 -7.99
CA VAL A 251 11.86 -14.11 -6.96
C VAL A 251 13.07 -13.53 -7.67
N LEU A 252 13.25 -12.22 -7.60
CA LEU A 252 14.38 -11.50 -8.18
C LEU A 252 15.35 -11.15 -7.06
N VAL A 253 16.47 -11.87 -6.98
CA VAL A 253 17.50 -11.72 -5.94
C VAL A 253 18.62 -10.85 -6.46
N ARG A 254 18.90 -9.73 -5.79
CA ARG A 254 20.01 -8.86 -6.14
C ARG A 254 21.33 -9.55 -5.79
N GLN A 255 22.16 -9.72 -6.81
CA GLN A 255 23.57 -10.08 -6.71
C GLN A 255 24.44 -8.83 -6.82
N GLU A 256 25.77 -8.97 -6.74
CA GLU A 256 26.71 -7.84 -6.89
C GLU A 256 26.50 -7.05 -8.20
N ARG A 257 26.09 -7.72 -9.29
CA ARG A 257 26.02 -7.15 -10.65
C ARG A 257 24.82 -7.58 -11.50
N ASN A 258 23.79 -8.18 -10.90
CA ASN A 258 22.54 -8.48 -11.61
C ASN A 258 21.42 -8.85 -10.62
N TYR A 259 20.25 -9.18 -11.15
CA TYR A 259 19.23 -9.95 -10.46
C TYR A 259 19.19 -11.40 -10.96
N ASP A 260 19.27 -12.35 -10.06
CA ASP A 260 18.90 -13.73 -10.35
C ASP A 260 17.38 -13.83 -10.36
N VAL A 261 16.81 -14.26 -11.48
CA VAL A 261 15.36 -14.45 -11.62
C VAL A 261 15.03 -15.92 -11.40
N ILE A 262 14.42 -16.21 -10.26
CA ILE A 262 14.06 -17.56 -9.84
C ILE A 262 12.55 -17.72 -10.00
N ARG A 263 12.13 -18.62 -10.88
CA ARG A 263 10.73 -18.98 -11.03
C ARG A 263 10.35 -20.05 -10.03
N ILE A 264 9.26 -19.82 -9.31
CA ILE A 264 8.69 -20.78 -8.36
C ILE A 264 7.25 -21.01 -8.80
N ASP A 265 6.93 -22.24 -9.17
CA ASP A 265 5.56 -22.64 -9.50
C ASP A 265 4.81 -23.01 -8.20
N GLY A 266 3.49 -22.83 -8.22
CA GLY A 266 2.59 -23.21 -7.14
C GLY A 266 1.59 -22.12 -6.79
N ALA A 267 0.56 -22.59 -6.11
CA ALA A 267 -0.36 -21.81 -5.32
C ALA A 267 0.34 -20.76 -4.41
N PRO A 268 -0.33 -19.65 -4.03
CA PRO A 268 0.22 -18.62 -3.14
C PRO A 268 0.94 -19.14 -1.88
N ASN A 269 0.37 -20.13 -1.19
CA ASN A 269 0.96 -20.73 0.02
C ASN A 269 2.24 -21.53 -0.27
N LEU A 270 2.24 -22.35 -1.33
CA LEU A 270 3.37 -23.15 -1.78
C LEU A 270 4.49 -22.24 -2.29
N PHE A 271 4.13 -21.22 -3.06
CA PHE A 271 5.04 -20.18 -3.51
C PHE A 271 5.71 -19.47 -2.33
N LEU A 272 4.92 -19.00 -1.35
CA LEU A 272 5.46 -18.34 -0.15
C LEU A 272 6.38 -19.27 0.65
N ALA A 273 6.00 -20.53 0.83
CA ALA A 273 6.83 -21.49 1.55
C ALA A 273 8.18 -21.70 0.84
N ALA A 274 8.16 -21.89 -0.48
CA ALA A 274 9.35 -22.05 -1.28
C ALA A 274 10.21 -20.78 -1.32
N ALA A 275 9.61 -19.59 -1.44
CA ALA A 275 10.32 -18.32 -1.44
C ALA A 275 10.99 -18.03 -0.09
N ARG A 276 10.30 -18.32 1.03
CA ARG A 276 10.87 -18.19 2.38
C ARG A 276 12.01 -19.17 2.63
N GLU A 277 11.86 -20.40 2.14
CA GLU A 277 12.92 -21.41 2.24
C GLU A 277 14.13 -21.04 1.39
N LEU A 278 13.91 -20.49 0.19
CA LEU A 278 14.96 -20.00 -0.71
C LEU A 278 15.71 -18.81 -0.12
N LEU A 279 14.98 -17.80 0.36
CA LEU A 279 15.56 -16.52 0.80
C LEU A 279 16.01 -16.51 2.27
N LYS A 280 15.59 -17.50 3.06
CA LYS A 280 15.87 -17.60 4.50
C LYS A 280 15.44 -16.35 5.29
N GLN A 281 14.44 -15.63 4.81
CA GLN A 281 13.88 -14.43 5.43
C GLN A 281 12.35 -14.37 5.24
N PRO A 282 11.65 -13.50 5.99
CA PRO A 282 10.23 -13.27 5.78
C PRO A 282 9.96 -12.76 4.36
N VAL A 283 8.96 -13.36 3.72
CA VAL A 283 8.41 -12.94 2.44
C VAL A 283 6.92 -12.82 2.60
N ASP A 284 6.37 -11.74 2.08
CA ASP A 284 4.93 -11.49 2.07
C ASP A 284 4.46 -11.20 0.64
N ILE A 285 3.25 -11.65 0.33
CA ILE A 285 2.51 -11.31 -0.87
C ILE A 285 1.11 -10.87 -0.45
N PHE A 286 0.49 -10.01 -1.23
CA PHE A 286 -0.81 -9.44 -0.88
C PHE A 286 -2.01 -10.36 -1.12
N PHE A 287 -1.84 -11.41 -1.95
CA PHE A 287 -2.92 -12.31 -2.35
C PHE A 287 -2.65 -13.71 -1.79
N GLY A 288 -3.48 -14.15 -0.84
CA GLY A 288 -3.47 -15.51 -0.28
C GLY A 288 -4.48 -16.44 -0.95
N GLU A 289 -4.42 -17.75 -0.67
CA GLU A 289 -5.38 -18.75 -1.19
C GLU A 289 -6.71 -18.79 -0.46
N ASP A 290 -6.71 -18.51 0.84
CA ASP A 290 -7.84 -18.87 1.67
C ASP A 290 -8.85 -17.74 1.77
N MET A 291 -10.06 -18.01 1.26
CA MET A 291 -11.28 -17.42 1.82
C MET A 291 -11.22 -17.66 3.34
N PRO A 292 -11.08 -16.60 4.14
CA PRO A 292 -10.72 -16.79 5.54
C PRO A 292 -11.85 -17.55 6.29
N THR A 293 -11.61 -18.79 6.76
CA THR A 293 -12.67 -19.63 7.40
C THR A 293 -12.95 -19.34 8.88
N SER A 294 -11.97 -18.83 9.64
CA SER A 294 -12.16 -18.26 11.00
C SER A 294 -12.80 -16.85 10.98
N LEU A 295 -12.88 -16.14 12.10
CA LEU A 295 -13.31 -14.72 12.17
C LEU A 295 -12.12 -13.76 11.90
N PRO A 296 -12.35 -12.55 11.35
CA PRO A 296 -11.30 -11.55 11.20
C PRO A 296 -10.87 -10.97 12.55
N ASP A 297 -9.60 -10.58 12.66
CA ASP A 297 -9.02 -9.94 13.86
C ASP A 297 -9.53 -8.49 14.02
N SER A 298 -9.77 -7.80 12.90
CA SER A 298 -10.35 -6.47 12.87
C SER A 298 -11.09 -6.20 11.57
N ILE A 299 -12.05 -5.28 11.61
CA ILE A 299 -12.72 -4.76 10.41
C ILE A 299 -12.61 -3.24 10.42
N THR A 300 -12.18 -2.67 9.30
CA THR A 300 -12.18 -1.23 9.06
C THR A 300 -13.24 -0.90 8.02
N ILE A 301 -14.20 -0.05 8.37
CA ILE A 301 -15.24 0.42 7.44
C ILE A 301 -14.71 1.63 6.68
N LEU A 302 -14.79 1.57 5.36
CA LEU A 302 -14.50 2.65 4.44
C LEU A 302 -15.80 3.36 4.09
N ARG A 303 -15.83 4.68 4.28
CA ARG A 303 -16.93 5.55 3.87
C ARG A 303 -16.58 6.31 2.60
N ASP A 304 -17.56 6.54 1.74
CA ASP A 304 -17.42 7.36 0.53
C ASP A 304 -17.40 8.87 0.85
N GLU A 305 -17.36 9.71 -0.18
CA GLU A 305 -17.36 11.18 -0.07
C GLU A 305 -18.62 11.74 0.60
N SER A 306 -19.71 10.96 0.64
CA SER A 306 -20.97 11.31 1.29
C SER A 306 -21.09 10.80 2.73
N GLY A 307 -20.08 10.06 3.22
CA GLY A 307 -20.08 9.46 4.55
C GLY A 307 -20.76 8.10 4.64
N GLN A 308 -21.26 7.55 3.53
CA GLN A 308 -21.93 6.25 3.52
C GLN A 308 -20.92 5.11 3.53
N PRO A 309 -21.11 4.02 4.30
CA PRO A 309 -20.25 2.84 4.23
C PRO A 309 -20.22 2.27 2.82
N ALA A 310 -19.06 2.30 2.17
CA ALA A 310 -18.87 1.84 0.80
C ALA A 310 -18.20 0.45 0.77
N ALA A 311 -17.24 0.22 1.66
CA ALA A 311 -16.53 -1.06 1.77
C ALA A 311 -16.12 -1.38 3.20
N ALA A 312 -15.81 -2.63 3.47
CA ALA A 312 -15.18 -3.09 4.69
C ALA A 312 -13.89 -3.83 4.36
N ILE A 313 -12.86 -3.61 5.15
CA ILE A 313 -11.60 -4.35 5.07
C ILE A 313 -11.51 -5.21 6.32
N ALA A 314 -11.57 -6.52 6.15
CA ALA A 314 -11.36 -7.47 7.23
C ALA A 314 -9.88 -7.90 7.23
N ARG A 315 -9.20 -7.75 8.36
CA ARG A 315 -7.82 -8.22 8.56
C ARG A 315 -7.81 -9.56 9.29
N ARG A 316 -6.91 -10.45 8.89
CA ARG A 316 -6.58 -11.69 9.62
C ARG A 316 -5.09 -12.02 9.53
N GLY A 317 -4.36 -11.81 10.61
CA GLY A 317 -2.91 -11.87 10.62
C GLY A 317 -2.32 -10.93 9.57
N ASN A 318 -1.72 -11.53 8.52
CA ASN A 318 -1.15 -10.83 7.37
C ASN A 318 -2.09 -10.79 6.15
N ASN A 319 -3.26 -11.43 6.22
CA ASN A 319 -4.24 -11.45 5.14
C ASN A 319 -5.23 -10.29 5.27
N LEU A 320 -5.72 -9.82 4.13
CA LEU A 320 -6.80 -8.84 4.01
C LEU A 320 -7.90 -9.42 3.14
N SER A 321 -9.14 -9.08 3.47
CA SER A 321 -10.30 -9.32 2.62
C SER A 321 -11.12 -8.04 2.52
N PHE A 322 -11.79 -7.87 1.38
CA PHE A 322 -12.58 -6.68 1.07
C PHE A 322 -14.03 -7.12 0.81
N SER A 323 -14.97 -6.42 1.44
CA SER A 323 -16.40 -6.54 1.17
C SER A 323 -16.95 -5.20 0.72
N VAL A 324 -17.84 -5.21 -0.27
CA VAL A 324 -18.56 -4.00 -0.71
C VAL A 324 -19.89 -3.94 0.03
N LEU A 325 -20.14 -2.82 0.73
CA LEU A 325 -21.30 -2.67 1.61
C LEU A 325 -22.50 -2.02 0.92
N ASN A 326 -22.27 -1.14 -0.05
CA ASN A 326 -23.31 -0.45 -0.80
C ASN A 326 -23.15 -0.67 -2.32
N LEU A 327 -24.11 -1.35 -2.95
CA LEU A 327 -24.17 -1.55 -4.40
C LEU A 327 -25.29 -0.71 -5.00
N ALA A 328 -24.96 0.48 -5.49
CA ALA A 328 -25.85 1.29 -6.34
C ALA A 328 -25.09 2.18 -7.35
N THR A 329 -23.83 2.53 -7.08
CA THR A 329 -23.03 3.44 -7.92
C THR A 329 -21.57 3.01 -7.93
N ALA A 330 -20.85 3.22 -9.04
CA ALA A 330 -19.40 2.99 -9.10
C ALA A 330 -18.68 3.97 -8.16
N PHE A 331 -17.79 3.47 -7.31
CA PHE A 331 -16.93 4.31 -6.46
C PHE A 331 -15.46 3.91 -6.61
N LYS A 332 -14.58 4.91 -6.56
CA LYS A 332 -13.13 4.72 -6.55
C LYS A 332 -12.67 4.77 -5.10
N THR A 333 -12.08 3.69 -4.59
CA THR A 333 -11.39 3.71 -3.29
C THR A 333 -9.89 3.71 -3.55
N SER A 334 -9.21 4.77 -3.08
CA SER A 334 -7.76 4.82 -3.04
C SER A 334 -7.36 4.93 -1.58
N ARG A 335 -6.91 3.83 -0.99
CA ARG A 335 -6.31 3.84 0.34
C ARG A 335 -4.93 3.22 0.30
N ARG A 336 -4.00 3.91 0.93
CA ARG A 336 -2.66 3.42 1.20
C ARG A 336 -2.69 2.63 2.49
N PHE A 337 -2.12 1.43 2.46
CA PHE A 337 -1.91 0.62 3.64
C PHE A 337 -0.42 0.54 3.88
N ASP A 338 0.01 0.96 5.06
CA ASP A 338 1.39 0.86 5.45
C ASP A 338 1.65 -0.54 6.02
N PHE A 339 2.20 -1.43 5.17
CA PHE A 339 2.62 -2.78 5.55
C PHE A 339 4.12 -2.78 5.85
N GLY A 340 4.50 -2.16 6.96
CA GLY A 340 5.73 -2.44 7.67
C GLY A 340 5.51 -3.52 8.74
N ASN A 341 6.49 -4.43 8.89
CA ASN A 341 6.64 -5.49 9.91
C ASN A 341 5.71 -5.38 11.12
N GLU A 342 4.95 -6.45 11.43
CA GLU A 342 4.08 -6.60 12.61
C GLU A 342 3.60 -5.26 13.16
N GLN A 343 2.42 -4.78 12.71
CA GLN A 343 1.73 -3.67 13.37
C GLN A 343 1.51 -3.99 14.87
N LYS A 344 2.52 -3.72 15.69
CA LYS A 344 2.36 -2.96 16.91
C LYS A 344 1.63 -1.69 16.45
N GLY A 345 0.52 -1.33 17.09
CA GLY A 345 -0.25 -0.13 16.76
C GLY A 345 0.65 1.11 16.59
N PRO A 346 0.12 2.22 16.05
CA PRO A 346 0.92 3.40 15.71
C PRO A 346 1.94 3.69 16.81
N LYS A 347 3.24 3.52 16.49
CA LYS A 347 4.31 3.73 17.48
C LYS A 347 4.29 5.15 17.99
N SER A 348 3.77 6.09 17.20
CA SER A 348 3.41 7.40 17.70
C SER A 348 2.13 7.93 17.05
N VAL A 349 1.38 8.72 17.81
CA VAL A 349 0.21 9.48 17.37
C VAL A 349 0.43 10.93 17.79
N THR A 350 0.53 11.83 16.82
CA THR A 350 0.65 13.27 17.07
C THR A 350 -0.65 13.96 16.75
N VAL A 351 -1.22 14.66 17.74
CA VAL A 351 -2.40 15.50 17.59
C VAL A 351 -2.05 16.91 18.08
N GLN A 352 -1.96 17.85 17.13
CA GLN A 352 -1.54 19.24 17.40
C GLN A 352 -0.19 19.30 18.15
N ASN A 353 -0.24 19.65 19.42
CA ASN A 353 0.90 19.88 20.30
C ASN A 353 1.16 18.70 21.25
N VAL A 354 0.53 17.55 21.02
CA VAL A 354 0.68 16.34 21.84
C VAL A 354 1.15 15.19 20.94
N THR A 355 2.24 14.54 21.31
CA THR A 355 2.72 13.30 20.68
C THR A 355 2.68 12.19 21.71
N LEU A 356 1.93 11.13 21.44
CA LEU A 356 1.95 9.89 22.20
C LEU A 356 2.83 8.90 21.47
N THR A 357 3.84 8.32 22.12
CA THR A 357 4.76 7.36 21.52
C THR A 357 4.79 6.08 22.36
N LEU A 358 4.45 4.94 21.79
CA LEU A 358 4.63 3.62 22.41
C LEU A 358 6.13 3.31 22.46
N THR A 359 6.76 3.50 23.63
CA THR A 359 8.21 3.31 23.81
C THR A 359 8.58 1.84 23.93
N ASP A 360 7.78 1.06 24.66
CA ASP A 360 7.82 -0.40 24.73
C ASP A 360 6.40 -1.00 24.79
N ARG A 361 6.24 -2.31 24.99
CA ARG A 361 4.91 -2.94 25.03
C ARG A 361 4.05 -2.53 26.25
N ASN A 362 4.64 -1.86 27.24
CA ASN A 362 4.04 -1.59 28.54
C ASN A 362 3.99 -0.09 28.89
N GLN A 363 4.63 0.77 28.10
CA GLN A 363 4.73 2.21 28.36
C GLN A 363 4.41 3.07 27.13
N VAL A 364 3.76 4.20 27.37
CA VAL A 364 3.49 5.26 26.40
C VAL A 364 4.15 6.56 26.88
N ALA A 365 5.07 7.10 26.10
CA ALA A 365 5.59 8.44 26.29
C ALA A 365 4.61 9.49 25.75
N LEU A 366 4.15 10.39 26.61
CA LEU A 366 3.36 11.58 26.26
C LEU A 366 4.30 12.78 26.21
N GLN A 367 4.46 13.36 25.03
CA GLN A 367 5.27 14.54 24.77
C GLN A 367 4.38 15.72 24.42
N LEU A 368 4.61 16.85 25.09
CA LEU A 368 4.02 18.14 24.76
C LEU A 368 5.02 18.93 23.91
N VAL A 369 4.58 19.36 22.73
CA VAL A 369 5.39 20.07 21.75
C VAL A 369 4.85 21.49 21.57
N HIS A 370 5.72 22.48 21.68
CA HIS A 370 5.40 23.88 21.40
C HIS A 370 6.49 24.46 20.49
N ASP A 371 6.09 25.06 19.37
CA ASP A 371 7.00 25.59 18.33
C ASP A 371 8.05 24.56 17.87
N GLY A 372 7.62 23.32 17.69
CA GLY A 372 8.47 22.20 17.27
C GLY A 372 9.45 21.70 18.35
N LYS A 373 9.39 22.22 19.57
CA LYS A 373 10.24 21.78 20.69
C LYS A 373 9.43 21.04 21.74
N VAL A 374 9.97 19.93 22.23
CA VAL A 374 9.38 19.21 23.37
C VAL A 374 9.54 20.08 24.62
N VAL A 375 8.42 20.52 25.19
CA VAL A 375 8.35 21.34 26.41
C VAL A 375 7.98 20.52 27.65
N GLY A 376 7.50 19.29 27.46
CA GLY A 376 7.22 18.35 28.54
C GLY A 376 7.17 16.91 28.03
N GLU A 377 7.59 15.97 28.86
CA GLU A 377 7.57 14.54 28.57
C GLU A 377 7.20 13.77 29.84
N SER A 378 6.34 12.77 29.68
CA SER A 378 5.96 11.84 30.74
C SER A 378 5.86 10.43 30.17
N SER A 379 6.35 9.42 30.90
CA SER A 379 6.12 8.02 30.54
C SER A 379 5.00 7.46 31.40
N LEU A 380 4.02 6.84 30.75
CA LEU A 380 2.82 6.30 31.36
C LEU A 380 2.81 4.79 31.19
N ASN A 381 2.71 4.04 32.29
CA ASN A 381 2.39 2.62 32.20
C ASN A 381 0.89 2.40 31.87
N ALA A 382 0.50 1.17 31.58
CA ALA A 382 -0.88 0.84 31.22
C ALA A 382 -1.94 1.31 32.24
N SER A 383 -1.68 1.15 33.55
CA SER A 383 -2.62 1.57 34.60
C SER A 383 -2.73 3.09 34.71
N GLU A 384 -1.64 3.82 34.51
CA GLU A 384 -1.62 5.28 34.48
C GLU A 384 -2.36 5.80 33.25
N LEU A 385 -2.13 5.18 32.09
CA LEU A 385 -2.83 5.48 30.86
C LEU A 385 -4.34 5.24 31.01
N ASP A 386 -4.76 4.12 31.59
CA ASP A 386 -6.18 3.85 31.86
C ASP A 386 -6.81 4.93 32.75
N THR A 387 -6.09 5.39 33.78
CA THR A 387 -6.55 6.46 34.66
C THR A 387 -6.71 7.77 33.91
N ILE A 388 -5.76 8.09 33.02
CA ILE A 388 -5.82 9.29 32.17
C ILE A 388 -6.98 9.20 31.18
N VAL A 389 -7.16 8.06 30.52
CA VAL A 389 -8.27 7.82 29.59
C VAL A 389 -9.62 7.99 30.30
N ALA A 390 -9.76 7.42 31.50
CA ALA A 390 -10.97 7.58 32.32
C ALA A 390 -11.21 9.06 32.70
N GLY A 391 -10.16 9.77 33.12
CA GLY A 391 -10.25 11.20 33.44
C GLY A 391 -10.61 12.06 32.23
N LEU A 392 -9.97 11.82 31.08
CA LEU A 392 -10.27 12.52 29.83
C LEU A 392 -11.70 12.23 29.35
N ALA A 393 -12.20 11.01 29.52
CA ALA A 393 -13.58 10.67 29.20
C ALA A 393 -14.57 11.45 30.08
N GLN A 394 -14.29 11.56 31.39
CA GLN A 394 -15.09 12.38 32.30
C GLN A 394 -15.08 13.86 31.90
N PHE A 395 -13.91 14.43 31.62
CA PHE A 395 -13.81 15.82 31.17
C PHE A 395 -14.49 16.02 29.81
N ARG A 396 -14.36 15.08 28.87
CA ARG A 396 -15.03 15.12 27.57
C ARG A 396 -16.55 15.15 27.71
N ALA A 397 -17.11 14.42 28.67
CA ALA A 397 -18.54 14.43 28.97
C ALA A 397 -19.01 15.75 29.61
N ALA A 398 -18.10 16.51 30.23
CA ALA A 398 -18.38 17.79 30.86
C ALA A 398 -18.16 19.02 29.95
N LEU A 399 -17.57 18.83 28.76
CA LEU A 399 -17.42 19.92 27.79
C LEU A 399 -18.78 20.32 27.20
N ASP A 400 -18.99 21.62 26.99
CA ASP A 400 -20.24 22.18 26.43
C ASP A 400 -20.56 21.66 25.02
N GLN A 401 -19.52 21.27 24.26
CA GLN A 401 -19.72 20.66 22.95
C GLN A 401 -20.22 19.22 23.13
N PRO A 402 -21.48 18.91 22.76
CA PRO A 402 -22.00 17.57 22.90
C PRO A 402 -21.17 16.58 22.08
N VAL A 403 -21.09 15.33 22.54
CA VAL A 403 -20.65 14.24 21.68
C VAL A 403 -21.72 14.08 20.60
N PRO A 404 -21.36 14.08 19.30
CA PRO A 404 -22.34 13.85 18.24
C PRO A 404 -23.17 12.60 18.52
N SER A 405 -24.49 12.70 18.39
CA SER A 405 -25.40 11.56 18.63
C SER A 405 -25.31 10.50 17.54
N GLU A 406 -24.85 10.91 16.35
CA GLU A 406 -24.60 10.04 15.21
C GLU A 406 -23.08 9.92 14.97
N PRO A 407 -22.60 8.78 14.46
CA PRO A 407 -21.22 8.64 14.01
C PRO A 407 -20.88 9.75 13.00
N ASP A 408 -19.65 10.25 13.06
CA ASP A 408 -19.19 11.31 12.16
C ASP A 408 -19.21 10.82 10.70
N GLN A 409 -20.13 11.39 9.91
CA GLN A 409 -20.28 11.10 8.49
C GLN A 409 -19.31 11.90 7.61
N SER A 410 -18.48 12.78 8.18
CA SER A 410 -17.49 13.52 7.40
C SER A 410 -16.37 12.58 6.91
N GLY A 411 -15.96 12.75 5.64
CA GLY A 411 -14.90 11.97 5.04
C GLY A 411 -13.58 12.12 5.80
N GLY A 412 -13.03 11.01 6.31
CA GLY A 412 -11.78 10.98 7.06
C GLY A 412 -11.90 10.44 8.49
N SER A 413 -13.11 10.28 9.02
CA SER A 413 -13.33 9.58 10.29
C SER A 413 -12.90 8.10 10.18
N GLN A 414 -12.25 7.60 11.23
CA GLN A 414 -11.93 6.18 11.36
C GLN A 414 -12.83 5.56 12.44
N GLU A 415 -13.64 4.59 12.05
CA GLU A 415 -14.42 3.79 12.98
C GLU A 415 -13.68 2.48 13.25
N LEU A 416 -13.42 2.20 14.53
CA LEU A 416 -12.84 0.94 14.96
C LEU A 416 -13.97 -0.01 15.40
N LEU A 417 -14.21 -1.05 14.61
CA LEU A 417 -15.20 -2.07 14.95
C LEU A 417 -14.53 -3.18 15.79
N VAL A 418 -15.07 -3.46 16.98
CA VAL A 418 -14.65 -4.60 17.80
C VAL A 418 -15.45 -5.84 17.40
N ILE A 419 -14.75 -6.86 16.90
CA ILE A 419 -15.36 -8.13 16.50
C ILE A 419 -15.50 -9.04 17.70
N ASP A 420 -16.66 -9.68 17.83
CA ASP A 420 -17.02 -10.55 18.97
C ASP A 420 -16.72 -9.90 20.33
N PRO A 421 -17.27 -8.69 20.61
CA PRO A 421 -16.98 -8.01 21.86
C PRO A 421 -17.54 -8.82 23.02
N ALA A 422 -16.69 -9.08 24.02
CA ALA A 422 -17.17 -9.65 25.27
C ALA A 422 -18.19 -8.68 25.90
N TRP A 423 -19.38 -9.20 26.21
CA TRP A 423 -20.45 -8.41 26.82
C TRP A 423 -20.95 -9.05 28.12
N ARG A 424 -21.49 -8.21 29.01
CA ARG A 424 -22.10 -8.64 30.27
C ARG A 424 -23.31 -7.76 30.56
N THR A 425 -24.37 -8.36 31.08
CA THR A 425 -25.55 -7.61 31.54
C THR A 425 -25.80 -7.84 33.02
N THR A 426 -26.28 -6.80 33.70
CA THR A 426 -26.82 -6.92 35.07
C THR A 426 -28.15 -6.16 35.15
N ALA A 427 -29.03 -6.60 36.05
CA ALA A 427 -30.19 -5.80 36.42
C ALA A 427 -29.77 -4.41 36.94
N SER A 428 -30.72 -3.48 37.00
CA SER A 428 -30.44 -2.11 37.44
C SER A 428 -29.68 -2.10 38.78
N PRO A 429 -28.61 -1.29 38.89
CA PRO A 429 -27.83 -1.19 40.11
C PRO A 429 -28.58 -0.44 41.22
N HIS A 430 -29.70 0.22 40.91
CA HIS A 430 -30.47 1.03 41.87
C HIS A 430 -31.97 0.90 41.65
N SER A 431 -32.75 0.81 42.72
CA SER A 431 -34.20 0.57 42.66
C SER A 431 -35.00 1.71 42.01
N GLU A 432 -34.47 2.93 42.01
CA GLU A 432 -35.13 4.11 41.41
C GLU A 432 -34.80 4.29 39.92
N ILE A 433 -33.84 3.53 39.41
CA ILE A 433 -33.39 3.64 38.03
C ILE A 433 -33.91 2.41 37.29
N ASP A 434 -34.91 2.56 36.44
CA ASP A 434 -35.44 1.42 35.70
C ASP A 434 -34.64 1.16 34.42
N GLY A 435 -34.04 -0.03 34.31
CA GLY A 435 -33.25 -0.39 33.13
C GLY A 435 -32.37 -1.63 33.31
N ILE A 436 -31.60 -1.91 32.27
CA ILE A 436 -30.63 -3.00 32.19
C ILE A 436 -29.26 -2.39 31.91
N VAL A 437 -28.24 -2.77 32.69
CA VAL A 437 -26.87 -2.35 32.39
C VAL A 437 -26.29 -3.29 31.35
N LEU A 438 -25.94 -2.77 30.17
CA LEU A 438 -25.15 -3.44 29.15
C LEU A 438 -23.70 -3.00 29.28
N ARG A 439 -22.79 -3.95 29.49
CA ARG A 439 -21.35 -3.71 29.48
C ARG A 439 -20.75 -4.33 28.24
N LEU A 440 -19.99 -3.55 27.48
CA LEU A 440 -19.27 -3.98 26.30
C LEU A 440 -17.77 -3.79 26.53
N ARG A 441 -16.96 -4.80 26.18
CA ARG A 441 -15.51 -4.69 26.23
C ARG A 441 -15.01 -4.03 24.93
N HIS A 442 -14.42 -2.85 25.05
CA HIS A 442 -13.69 -2.18 23.99
C HIS A 442 -12.18 -2.46 24.14
N VAL A 443 -11.49 -2.73 23.03
CA VAL A 443 -10.07 -3.14 23.05
C VAL A 443 -9.12 -2.07 23.59
N GLY A 444 -9.46 -0.79 23.44
CA GLY A 444 -8.65 0.35 23.93
C GLY A 444 -9.24 1.14 25.10
N LEU A 445 -10.50 0.90 25.48
CA LEU A 445 -11.18 1.65 26.57
C LEU A 445 -11.57 0.75 27.75
N GLY A 446 -11.25 -0.55 27.69
CA GLY A 446 -11.66 -1.52 28.70
C GLY A 446 -13.17 -1.80 28.65
N TRP A 447 -13.81 -1.86 29.83
CA TRP A 447 -15.26 -2.11 29.92
C TRP A 447 -16.02 -0.78 29.92
N THR A 448 -16.86 -0.56 28.91
CA THR A 448 -17.81 0.55 28.87
C THR A 448 -19.17 0.05 29.33
N SER A 449 -19.84 0.82 30.19
CA SER A 449 -21.14 0.47 30.77
C SER A 449 -22.20 1.45 30.30
N PHE A 450 -23.29 0.92 29.78
CA PHE A 450 -24.46 1.65 29.32
C PHE A 450 -25.66 1.20 30.12
N LEU A 451 -26.47 2.13 30.59
CA LEU A 451 -27.76 1.81 31.18
C LEU A 451 -28.82 2.00 30.09
N LEU A 452 -29.43 0.91 29.68
CA LEU A 452 -30.52 0.89 28.72
C LEU A 452 -31.86 0.94 29.46
N PRO A 453 -32.72 1.93 29.21
CA PRO A 453 -34.12 1.86 29.62
C PRO A 453 -34.76 0.56 29.12
N ARG A 454 -35.76 0.01 29.84
CA ARG A 454 -36.33 -1.29 29.46
C ARG A 454 -36.86 -1.35 28.03
N HIS A 455 -37.50 -0.28 27.57
CA HIS A 455 -38.04 -0.23 26.20
C HIS A 455 -36.91 -0.25 25.17
N GLU A 456 -35.81 0.48 25.39
CA GLU A 456 -34.61 0.44 24.53
C GLU A 456 -33.92 -0.92 24.56
N ALA A 457 -33.79 -1.53 25.74
CA ALA A 457 -33.21 -2.86 25.87
C ALA A 457 -34.04 -3.92 25.12
N GLN A 458 -35.38 -3.80 25.17
CA GLN A 458 -36.29 -4.66 24.42
C GLN A 458 -36.20 -4.40 22.91
N ALA A 459 -36.17 -3.13 22.49
CA ALA A 459 -36.04 -2.75 21.09
C ALA A 459 -34.70 -3.26 20.50
N LEU A 460 -33.60 -3.05 21.21
CA LEU A 460 -32.28 -3.56 20.83
C LEU A 460 -32.27 -5.09 20.76
N GLY A 461 -32.81 -5.76 21.78
CA GLY A 461 -32.91 -7.22 21.82
C GLY A 461 -33.72 -7.78 20.66
N GLN A 462 -34.86 -7.17 20.37
CA GLN A 462 -35.71 -7.55 19.24
C GLN A 462 -35.00 -7.34 17.91
N TRP A 463 -34.38 -6.18 17.70
CA TRP A 463 -33.63 -5.90 16.47
C TRP A 463 -32.48 -6.89 16.27
N LEU A 464 -31.73 -7.22 17.33
CA LEU A 464 -30.66 -8.21 17.27
C LEU A 464 -31.20 -9.61 16.91
N VAL A 465 -32.33 -10.03 17.48
CA VAL A 465 -32.97 -11.32 17.14
C VAL A 465 -33.42 -11.34 15.68
N ASP A 466 -34.07 -10.26 15.23
CA ASP A 466 -34.60 -10.14 13.88
C ASP A 466 -33.50 -10.13 12.80
N ASN A 467 -32.29 -9.66 13.16
CA ASN A 467 -31.16 -9.53 12.23
C ASN A 467 -30.02 -10.55 12.49
N ALA A 468 -30.14 -11.41 13.50
CA ALA A 468 -29.12 -12.44 13.81
C ALA A 468 -29.18 -13.62 12.85
N ALA A 469 -30.34 -13.91 12.28
CA ALA A 469 -30.43 -14.85 11.18
C ALA A 469 -29.75 -14.19 9.97
N GLY A 470 -28.57 -14.71 9.58
CA GLY A 470 -27.95 -14.32 8.32
C GLY A 470 -28.93 -14.47 7.15
N PRO A 471 -28.67 -13.85 5.98
CA PRO A 471 -29.55 -13.98 4.82
C PRO A 471 -29.84 -15.47 4.61
N ALA A 472 -31.13 -15.83 4.54
CA ALA A 472 -31.55 -17.21 4.37
C ALA A 472 -30.75 -17.80 3.22
N THR A 473 -29.90 -18.78 3.53
CA THR A 473 -29.20 -19.57 2.51
C THR A 473 -30.29 -20.28 1.74
N ASN A 474 -30.66 -19.74 0.58
CA ASN A 474 -31.47 -20.45 -0.39
C ASN A 474 -30.63 -21.64 -0.87
N GLU A 475 -30.78 -22.79 -0.21
CA GLU A 475 -30.33 -24.09 -0.72
C GLU A 475 -31.13 -24.49 -1.97
#